data_AF-A0A850RK44-F1
#
_entry.id   AF-A0A850RK44-F1
#
_cell.length_a   1.000
_cell.length_b   1.000
_cell.length_c   1.000
_cell.angle_alpha   90.00
_cell.angle_beta   90.00
_cell.angle_gamma   90.00
#
_symmetry.space_group_name_H-M   'P 1'
#
loop_
_entity.id
_entity.type
_entity.pdbx_description
1 polymer ?
#
loop_
_entity_poly.entity_id
_entity_poly.type
_entity_poly.pdbx_seq_one_letter_code
_entity_poly.pdbx_strand_id
1 'polypeptide(L)'
;MSSPIWWLTKDGDLDCLELYERHYSAYQYKDGRRRVLFTGPGEKVVLRTAEGDAMFVWRRFKDDSGQQGINCAVFRNESRHLSSELIRQADAIADCLWPGCRHYTYVDAQAVASSNPGFCFISAGWRRLPDRTKKRGLIILERDAVA
;
A
#
# COMPACT_ATOMS: atom_id res chain seq x y z
N MET A 1 13.52 -8.35 -13.33
CA MET A 1 13.15 -8.12 -11.92
C MET A 1 14.22 -8.74 -11.06
N SER A 2 14.71 -8.04 -10.05
CA SER A 2 15.59 -8.64 -9.05
C SER A 2 14.79 -9.62 -8.18
N SER A 3 15.46 -10.56 -7.52
CA SER A 3 14.80 -11.42 -6.53
C SER A 3 14.02 -10.58 -5.50
N PRO A 4 12.80 -11.00 -5.11
CA PRO A 4 12.04 -10.29 -4.10
C PRO A 4 12.82 -10.18 -2.80
N ILE A 5 12.93 -8.97 -2.24
CA ILE A 5 13.60 -8.74 -0.95
C ILE A 5 12.61 -8.62 0.22
N TRP A 6 11.34 -8.89 -0.06
CA TRP A 6 10.25 -8.79 0.90
C TRP A 6 10.24 -9.97 1.87
N TRP A 7 10.08 -9.65 3.15
CA TRP A 7 9.81 -10.60 4.23
C TRP A 7 8.34 -10.52 4.62
N LEU A 8 7.70 -11.67 4.72
CA LEU A 8 6.36 -11.77 5.29
C LEU A 8 6.41 -11.53 6.79
N THR A 9 5.54 -10.65 7.28
CA THR A 9 5.37 -10.40 8.71
C THR A 9 3.89 -10.29 9.08
N LYS A 10 3.60 -9.98 10.34
CA LYS A 10 2.24 -9.88 10.89
C LYS A 10 1.83 -8.41 11.06
N ASP A 11 0.52 -8.21 11.08
CA ASP A 11 -0.06 -6.96 11.59
C ASP A 11 0.34 -6.81 13.07
N GLY A 12 0.94 -5.67 13.41
CA GLY A 12 1.54 -5.41 14.72
C GLY A 12 3.05 -5.66 14.82
N ASP A 13 3.74 -5.95 13.71
CA ASP A 13 5.20 -5.86 13.63
C ASP A 13 5.66 -4.44 14.03
N LEU A 14 6.67 -4.36 14.91
CA LEU A 14 7.09 -3.10 15.54
C LEU A 14 7.77 -2.15 14.54
N ASP A 15 8.57 -2.67 13.61
CA ASP A 15 9.25 -1.86 12.60
C ASP A 15 8.22 -1.29 11.62
N CYS A 16 7.25 -2.11 11.22
CA CYS A 16 6.12 -1.66 10.41
C CYS A 16 5.23 -0.64 11.14
N LEU A 17 5.03 -0.77 12.45
CA LEU A 17 4.30 0.21 13.24
C LEU A 17 5.01 1.57 13.22
N GLU A 18 6.33 1.58 13.39
CA GLU A 18 7.14 2.80 13.37
C GLU A 18 7.02 3.53 12.01
N LEU A 19 7.14 2.78 10.91
CA LEU A 19 6.94 3.29 9.55
C LEU A 19 5.50 3.78 9.35
N TYR A 20 4.51 3.02 9.82
CA TYR A 20 3.10 3.37 9.68
C TYR A 20 2.77 4.66 10.42
N GLU A 21 3.26 4.86 11.63
CA GLU A 21 3.00 6.07 12.43
C GLU A 21 3.51 7.35 11.75
N ARG A 22 4.55 7.25 10.91
CA ARG A 22 5.05 8.35 10.07
C ARG A 22 4.33 8.48 8.72
N HIS A 23 3.45 7.55 8.37
CA HIS A 23 2.72 7.59 7.12
C HIS A 23 1.51 8.54 7.21
N TYR A 24 1.24 9.32 6.16
CA TYR A 24 0.17 10.33 6.19
C TYR A 24 -1.24 9.75 6.38
N SER A 25 -1.43 8.46 6.11
CA SER A 25 -2.70 7.75 6.34
C SER A 25 -2.84 7.20 7.77
N ALA A 26 -1.84 7.41 8.64
CA ALA A 26 -1.86 6.96 10.02
C ALA A 26 -3.05 7.55 10.77
N TYR A 27 -3.98 6.67 11.18
CA TYR A 27 -5.14 7.12 11.94
C TYR A 27 -4.72 7.58 13.35
N GLN A 28 -5.19 8.75 13.76
CA GLN A 28 -4.91 9.30 15.09
C GLN A 28 -6.09 8.99 16.01
N TYR A 29 -5.87 8.15 17.03
CA TYR A 29 -6.91 7.80 17.98
C TYR A 29 -7.20 8.99 18.90
N LYS A 30 -8.48 9.40 18.97
CA LYS A 30 -8.92 10.52 19.82
C LYS A 30 -8.71 10.27 21.31
N ASP A 31 -8.67 9.01 21.73
CA ASP A 31 -8.48 8.60 23.13
C ASP A 31 -7.00 8.39 23.52
N GLY A 32 -6.06 8.68 22.61
CA GLY A 32 -4.63 8.56 22.89
C GLY A 32 -4.13 7.14 23.11
N ARG A 33 -4.93 6.11 22.81
CA ARG A 33 -4.49 4.72 22.98
C ARG A 33 -3.24 4.43 22.16
N ARG A 34 -2.32 3.65 22.74
CA ARG A 34 -1.15 3.16 21.99
C ARG A 34 -1.61 2.23 20.87
N ARG A 35 -1.11 2.46 19.66
CA ARG A 35 -1.36 1.61 18.51
C ARG A 35 -0.59 0.30 18.65
N VAL A 36 -1.29 -0.80 18.43
CA VAL A 36 -0.70 -2.15 18.39
C VAL A 36 -0.93 -2.84 17.04
N LEU A 37 -1.90 -2.37 16.26
CA LEU A 37 -2.22 -2.86 14.92
C LEU A 37 -2.37 -1.67 13.99
N PHE A 38 -1.97 -1.84 12.73
CA PHE A 38 -2.00 -0.78 11.72
C PHE A 38 -2.92 -1.12 10.54
N THR A 39 -3.37 -2.38 10.42
CA THR A 39 -4.25 -2.78 9.33
C THR A 39 -5.67 -3.05 9.82
N GLY A 40 -6.66 -2.50 9.13
CA GLY A 40 -8.07 -2.79 9.39
C GLY A 40 -8.45 -4.26 9.17
N PRO A 41 -9.71 -4.64 9.45
CA PRO A 41 -10.20 -6.01 9.27
C PRO A 41 -10.20 -6.47 7.81
N GLY A 42 -10.20 -7.77 7.58
CA GLY A 42 -10.11 -8.37 6.25
C GLY A 42 -8.85 -9.20 6.08
N GLU A 43 -8.75 -9.87 4.93
CA GLU A 43 -7.58 -10.65 4.58
C GLU A 43 -6.44 -9.70 4.18
N LYS A 44 -5.23 -10.00 4.59
CA LYS A 44 -4.10 -9.09 4.46
C LYS A 44 -2.77 -9.81 4.41
N VAL A 45 -1.81 -9.16 3.76
CA VAL A 45 -0.41 -9.56 3.70
C VAL A 45 0.42 -8.33 4.05
N VAL A 46 1.30 -8.48 5.02
CA VAL A 46 2.23 -7.44 5.44
C VAL A 46 3.63 -7.85 5.00
N LEU A 47 4.27 -6.98 4.24
CA LEU A 47 5.63 -7.13 3.75
C LEU A 47 6.52 -6.06 4.37
N ARG A 48 7.75 -6.43 4.71
CA ARG A 48 8.82 -5.49 5.07
C ARG A 48 10.17 -5.89 4.47
N THR A 49 11.08 -4.94 4.33
CA THR A 49 12.50 -5.26 4.08
C THR A 49 13.14 -5.86 5.33
N ALA A 50 14.29 -6.53 5.16
CA ALA A 50 15.00 -7.17 6.28
C ALA A 50 15.36 -6.16 7.37
N GLU A 51 15.75 -4.96 6.94
CA GLU A 51 16.18 -3.82 7.75
C GLU A 51 15.01 -3.04 8.37
N GLY A 52 13.75 -3.36 8.01
CA GLY A 52 12.58 -2.67 8.56
C GLY A 52 12.39 -1.23 8.06
N ASP A 53 13.06 -0.86 6.98
CA ASP A 53 13.07 0.51 6.41
C ASP A 53 12.13 0.69 5.20
N ALA A 54 11.42 -0.36 4.78
CA ALA A 54 10.29 -0.26 3.86
C ALA A 54 9.20 -1.26 4.23
N MET A 55 7.94 -0.88 4.01
CA MET A 55 6.78 -1.73 4.23
C MET A 55 5.77 -1.62 3.08
N PHE A 56 5.08 -2.72 2.82
CA PHE A 56 3.97 -2.80 1.87
C PHE A 56 2.85 -3.65 2.47
N VAL A 57 1.61 -3.14 2.46
CA VAL A 57 0.45 -3.83 3.01
C VAL A 57 -0.61 -4.02 1.95
N TRP A 58 -0.86 -5.29 1.61
CA TRP A 58 -2.02 -5.69 0.82
C TRP A 58 -3.21 -5.99 1.72
N ARG A 59 -4.41 -5.62 1.28
CA ARG A 59 -5.65 -5.87 2.00
C ARG A 59 -6.81 -6.15 1.04
N ARG A 60 -7.51 -7.26 1.26
CA ARG A 60 -8.81 -7.57 0.64
C ARG A 60 -9.90 -7.32 1.67
N PHE A 61 -10.76 -6.33 1.40
CA PHE A 61 -11.82 -5.92 2.31
C PHE A 61 -13.04 -5.40 1.55
N LYS A 62 -14.16 -5.27 2.24
CA LYS A 62 -15.38 -4.65 1.73
C LYS A 62 -15.55 -3.27 2.36
N ASP A 63 -15.87 -2.28 1.55
CA ASP A 63 -16.24 -0.93 1.98
C ASP A 63 -17.30 -0.33 1.04
N ASP A 64 -17.78 0.87 1.39
CA ASP A 64 -18.81 1.57 0.62
C ASP A 64 -18.24 2.35 -0.59
N SER A 65 -16.96 2.14 -0.94
CA SER A 65 -16.33 2.84 -2.08
C SER A 65 -16.75 2.26 -3.43
N GLY A 66 -17.27 1.03 -3.44
CA GLY A 66 -17.57 0.27 -4.65
C GLY A 66 -16.33 -0.25 -5.39
N GLN A 67 -15.12 -0.05 -4.84
CA GLN A 67 -13.90 -0.62 -5.41
C GLN A 67 -13.85 -2.14 -5.18
N GLN A 68 -13.37 -2.86 -6.18
CA GLN A 68 -13.13 -4.30 -6.12
C GLN A 68 -11.66 -4.60 -6.46
N GLY A 69 -11.10 -5.62 -5.80
CA GLY A 69 -9.71 -6.04 -5.96
C GLY A 69 -8.95 -6.11 -4.63
N ILE A 70 -7.62 -6.10 -4.74
CA ILE A 70 -6.69 -6.09 -3.61
C ILE A 70 -6.13 -4.67 -3.46
N ASN A 71 -6.31 -4.09 -2.27
CA ASN A 71 -5.87 -2.74 -1.99
C ASN A 71 -4.46 -2.73 -1.43
N CYS A 72 -3.59 -1.87 -1.95
CA CYS A 72 -2.40 -1.43 -1.24
C CYS A 72 -2.84 -0.40 -0.19
N ALA A 73 -2.95 -0.85 1.07
CA ALA A 73 -3.44 -0.04 2.18
C ALA A 73 -2.35 0.88 2.75
N VAL A 74 -1.10 0.44 2.71
CA VAL A 74 0.06 1.20 3.17
C VAL A 74 1.25 0.84 2.29
N PHE A 75 1.97 1.85 1.80
CA PHE A 75 3.31 1.68 1.24
C PHE A 75 4.18 2.83 1.74
N ARG A 76 5.30 2.49 2.38
CA ARG A 76 6.30 3.46 2.81
C ARG A 76 7.68 2.87 2.52
N ASN A 77 8.55 3.69 1.95
CA ASN A 77 9.92 3.32 1.66
C ASN A 77 10.86 4.43 2.16
N GLU A 78 11.62 4.15 3.20
CA GLU A 78 12.72 4.97 3.72
C GLU A 78 14.09 4.35 3.38
N SER A 79 14.09 3.21 2.68
CA SER A 79 15.30 2.49 2.25
C SER A 79 15.97 3.14 1.02
N ARG A 80 17.13 2.58 0.65
CA ARG A 80 17.84 2.90 -0.60
C ARG A 80 17.22 2.26 -1.86
N HIS A 81 16.27 1.34 -1.70
CA HIS A 81 15.71 0.59 -2.82
C HIS A 81 14.75 1.45 -3.63
N LEU A 82 14.71 1.21 -4.94
CA LEU A 82 13.80 1.93 -5.82
C LEU A 82 12.35 1.54 -5.52
N SER A 83 11.53 2.52 -5.13
CA SER A 83 10.12 2.29 -4.77
C SER A 83 9.31 1.59 -5.86
N SER A 84 9.54 1.90 -7.14
CA SER A 84 8.83 1.23 -8.23
C SER A 84 9.22 -0.24 -8.39
N GLU A 85 10.46 -0.62 -8.06
CA GLU A 85 10.87 -2.03 -8.06
C GLU A 85 10.26 -2.78 -6.88
N LEU A 86 10.24 -2.17 -5.70
CA LEU A 86 9.54 -2.70 -4.52
C LEU A 86 8.05 -2.96 -4.79
N ILE A 87 7.37 -2.02 -5.45
CA ILE A 87 5.96 -2.17 -5.85
C ILE A 87 5.80 -3.35 -6.80
N ARG A 88 6.64 -3.48 -7.84
CA ARG A 88 6.57 -4.60 -8.79
C ARG A 88 6.79 -5.96 -8.12
N GLN A 89 7.70 -6.05 -7.15
CA GLN A 89 7.90 -7.26 -6.36
C GLN A 89 6.67 -7.57 -5.49
N ALA A 90 6.06 -6.54 -4.87
CA ALA A 90 4.84 -6.70 -4.08
C ALA A 90 3.63 -7.11 -4.93
N ASP A 91 3.52 -6.58 -6.16
CA ASP A 91 2.52 -6.98 -7.15
C ASP A 91 2.65 -8.47 -7.48
N ALA A 92 3.86 -8.95 -7.78
CA ALA A 92 4.09 -10.37 -8.08
C ALA A 92 3.69 -11.29 -6.91
N ILE A 93 3.96 -10.88 -5.67
CA ILE A 93 3.51 -11.63 -4.48
C ILE A 93 1.99 -11.65 -4.39
N ALA A 94 1.32 -10.52 -4.62
CA ALA A 94 -0.13 -10.45 -4.60
C ALA A 94 -0.78 -11.26 -5.73
N ASP A 95 -0.18 -11.28 -6.92
CA ASP A 95 -0.66 -12.12 -8.04
C ASP A 95 -0.63 -13.62 -7.70
N CYS A 96 0.37 -14.07 -6.91
CA CYS A 96 0.43 -15.45 -6.43
C CYS A 96 -0.65 -15.77 -5.39
N LEU A 97 -0.97 -14.82 -4.51
CA LEU A 97 -1.90 -15.03 -3.40
C LEU A 97 -3.37 -14.81 -3.81
N TRP A 98 -3.60 -13.89 -4.75
CA TRP A 98 -4.92 -13.52 -5.26
C TRP A 98 -4.88 -13.43 -6.79
N PRO A 99 -4.71 -14.58 -7.48
CA PRO A 99 -4.62 -14.61 -8.93
C PRO A 99 -5.87 -14.01 -9.59
N GLY A 100 -5.67 -13.28 -10.68
CA GLY A 100 -6.74 -12.66 -11.45
C GLY A 100 -7.41 -11.45 -10.77
N CYS A 101 -6.85 -10.93 -9.68
CA CYS A 101 -7.42 -9.77 -8.98
C CYS A 101 -6.78 -8.45 -9.44
N ARG A 102 -7.62 -7.41 -9.59
CA ARG A 102 -7.16 -6.02 -9.76
C ARG A 102 -6.41 -5.54 -8.52
N HIS A 103 -5.31 -4.81 -8.69
CA HIS A 103 -4.67 -4.08 -7.60
C HIS A 103 -5.03 -2.61 -7.65
N TYR A 104 -5.26 -1.99 -6.50
CA TYR A 104 -5.58 -0.56 -6.44
C TYR A 104 -5.06 0.10 -5.17
N THR A 105 -4.92 1.43 -5.21
CA THR A 105 -4.55 2.23 -4.03
C THR A 105 -5.14 3.64 -4.11
N TYR A 106 -5.13 4.32 -2.97
CA TYR A 106 -5.58 5.70 -2.84
C TYR A 106 -4.41 6.60 -2.45
N VAL A 107 -4.19 7.67 -3.21
CA VAL A 107 -3.14 8.65 -2.93
C VAL A 107 -3.76 10.00 -2.60
N ASP A 108 -3.38 10.55 -1.46
CA ASP A 108 -3.72 11.92 -1.08
C ASP A 108 -2.70 12.87 -1.71
N ALA A 109 -3.13 13.59 -2.74
CA ALA A 109 -2.26 14.51 -3.47
C ALA A 109 -1.77 15.67 -2.59
N GLN A 110 -2.48 16.01 -1.51
CA GLN A 110 -2.12 17.11 -0.61
C GLN A 110 -1.10 16.67 0.46
N ALA A 111 -0.95 15.37 0.68
CA ALA A 111 -0.07 14.82 1.71
C ALA A 111 1.29 14.33 1.17
N VAL A 112 1.50 14.42 -0.15
CA VAL A 112 2.75 14.00 -0.80
C VAL A 112 3.49 15.20 -1.37
N ALA A 113 4.82 15.22 -1.21
CA ALA A 113 5.66 16.32 -1.71
C ALA A 113 5.86 16.28 -3.24
N SER A 114 5.61 15.13 -3.89
CA SER A 114 5.79 14.98 -5.33
C SER A 114 4.77 15.79 -6.11
N SER A 115 5.23 16.54 -7.12
CA SER A 115 4.37 17.19 -8.13
C SER A 115 3.60 16.19 -8.99
N ASN A 116 4.03 14.93 -9.02
CA ASN A 116 3.28 13.82 -9.61
C ASN A 116 2.93 12.78 -8.52
N PRO A 117 1.78 12.95 -7.82
CA PRO A 117 1.36 12.04 -6.77
C PRO A 117 1.21 10.60 -7.25
N GLY A 118 1.86 9.67 -6.54
CA GLY A 118 1.86 8.25 -6.89
C GLY A 118 2.75 7.88 -8.09
N PHE A 119 3.72 8.74 -8.46
CA PHE A 119 4.65 8.48 -9.56
C PHE A 119 5.41 7.14 -9.44
N CYS A 120 5.70 6.66 -8.23
CA CYS A 120 6.31 5.35 -8.02
C CYS A 120 5.41 4.20 -8.51
N PHE A 121 4.10 4.26 -8.29
CA PHE A 121 3.13 3.30 -8.82
C PHE A 121 3.04 3.41 -10.34
N ILE A 122 2.99 4.63 -10.89
CA ILE A 122 2.97 4.84 -12.34
C ILE A 122 4.23 4.25 -12.98
N SER A 123 5.39 4.48 -12.39
CA SER A 123 6.67 3.90 -12.81
C SER A 123 6.69 2.38 -12.68
N ALA A 124 5.93 1.81 -11.74
CA ALA A 124 5.74 0.37 -11.58
C ALA A 124 4.76 -0.23 -12.61
N GLY A 125 4.13 0.58 -13.46
CA GLY A 125 3.19 0.14 -14.49
C GLY A 125 1.71 0.31 -14.13
N TRP A 126 1.42 0.98 -13.01
CA TRP A 126 0.05 1.29 -12.64
C TRP A 126 -0.47 2.48 -13.45
N ARG A 127 -1.79 2.54 -13.66
CA ARG A 127 -2.46 3.66 -14.31
C ARG A 127 -3.31 4.45 -13.32
N ARG A 128 -3.42 5.75 -13.57
CA ARG A 128 -4.31 6.65 -12.83
C ARG A 128 -5.71 6.54 -13.42
N LEU A 129 -6.71 6.34 -12.57
CA LEU A 129 -8.10 6.43 -12.99
C LEU A 129 -8.53 7.90 -13.17
N PRO A 130 -9.47 8.18 -14.08
CA PRO A 130 -10.04 9.52 -14.21
C PRO A 130 -10.84 9.91 -12.96
N ASP A 131 -11.46 8.94 -12.30
CA ASP A 131 -12.27 9.15 -11.11
C ASP A 131 -11.42 9.28 -9.83
N ARG A 132 -11.99 10.00 -8.86
CA ARG A 132 -11.44 10.21 -7.52
C ARG A 132 -12.40 9.73 -6.46
N THR A 133 -11.92 9.49 -5.24
CA THR A 133 -12.82 9.12 -4.14
C THR A 133 -13.78 10.28 -3.83
N LYS A 134 -15.08 9.98 -3.71
CA LYS A 134 -16.13 11.00 -3.58
C LYS A 134 -15.99 11.90 -2.34
N LYS A 135 -15.60 11.31 -1.20
CA LYS A 135 -15.55 12.03 0.08
C LYS A 135 -14.30 12.88 0.27
N ARG A 136 -13.14 12.41 -0.21
CA ARG A 136 -11.83 13.03 0.06
C ARG A 136 -11.06 13.47 -1.20
N GLY A 137 -11.57 13.18 -2.39
CA GLY A 137 -10.91 13.54 -3.65
C GLY A 137 -9.59 12.80 -3.89
N LEU A 138 -9.36 11.66 -3.22
CA LEU A 138 -8.11 10.90 -3.34
C LEU A 138 -7.97 10.36 -4.77
N ILE A 139 -6.73 10.39 -5.27
CA ILE A 139 -6.38 9.79 -6.56
C ILE A 139 -6.49 8.28 -6.43
N ILE A 140 -7.12 7.65 -7.41
CA ILE A 140 -7.17 6.19 -7.51
C ILE A 140 -6.15 5.75 -8.56
N LEU A 141 -5.24 4.88 -8.15
CA LEU A 141 -4.28 4.21 -9.05
C LEU A 141 -4.62 2.73 -9.06
N GLU A 142 -4.44 2.10 -10.21
CA GLU A 142 -4.70 0.68 -10.37
C GLU A 142 -3.72 -0.01 -11.31
N ARG A 143 -3.64 -1.32 -11.13
CA ARG A 143 -3.03 -2.26 -12.05
C ARG A 143 -4.06 -3.34 -12.33
N ASP A 144 -4.35 -3.56 -13.61
CA ASP A 144 -5.27 -4.58 -14.05
C ASP A 144 -4.72 -5.98 -13.73
N ALA A 145 -5.61 -6.94 -13.55
CA ALA A 145 -5.23 -8.32 -13.34
C ALA A 145 -4.36 -8.81 -14.52
N VAL A 146 -3.29 -9.54 -14.22
CA VAL A 146 -2.55 -10.26 -15.26
C VAL A 146 -3.44 -11.41 -15.75
N ALA A 147 -3.66 -11.47 -17.07
CA ALA A 147 -4.42 -12.53 -17.73
C ALA A 147 -3.69 -13.88 -17.68
#